data_AF-A0A969L3G5-F1
#
_entry.id   AF-A0A969L3G5-F1
#
_cell.length_a   1.000
_cell.length_b   1.000
_cell.length_c   1.000
_cell.angle_alpha   90.00
_cell.angle_beta   90.00
_cell.angle_gamma   90.00
#
_symmetry.space_group_name_H-M   'P 1'
#
loop_
_entity.id
_entity.type
_entity.pdbx_description
1 polymer ?
#
loop_
_entity_poly.entity_id
_entity_poly.type
_entity_poly.pdbx_seq_one_letter_code
_entity_poly.pdbx_strand_id
1 'polypeptide(L)'
;MDSTTRKAAFQPSNLPTFHALPFALGLFLFSIYLLTFSGKFHVMDELAVFTAGHNLAQHGRADINPLIWTNHWTPNPPGIWGSDDNLYTKKPPGISFLTAPLLWLGHALPGLNAVHVGLLTNALVTALTASLLFIWLTDLGFTQSTATLTVLGYGLGTIAWVYARMFWESSLLALFFLAAVWTAYRATYLAPSQSRWLLLCGLFVAISLTLRFEAAMALV
;
A
#
# COMPACT_ATOMS: atom_id res chain seq x y z
N MET A 1 49.77 -5.59 -15.11
CA MET A 1 48.72 -6.17 -14.24
C MET A 1 47.41 -5.66 -14.78
N ASP A 2 46.72 -6.51 -15.53
CA ASP A 2 45.62 -6.16 -16.41
C ASP A 2 44.30 -6.09 -15.61
N SER A 3 43.53 -5.02 -15.82
CA SER A 3 42.33 -4.65 -15.04
C SER A 3 41.03 -5.21 -15.63
N THR A 4 41.15 -6.27 -16.44
CA THR A 4 40.12 -6.82 -17.32
C THR A 4 39.31 -7.97 -16.70
N THR A 5 39.16 -8.02 -15.37
CA THR A 5 38.37 -9.08 -14.72
C THR A 5 37.22 -8.56 -13.87
N ARG A 6 36.01 -8.85 -14.39
CA ARG A 6 34.68 -8.84 -13.73
C ARG A 6 33.90 -7.52 -13.72
N LYS A 7 33.68 -6.94 -14.89
CA LYS A 7 32.30 -6.55 -15.25
C LYS A 7 31.63 -7.80 -15.80
N ALA A 8 31.13 -8.67 -14.91
CA ALA A 8 30.10 -9.60 -15.31
C ALA A 8 28.91 -8.73 -15.71
N ALA A 9 28.81 -8.44 -17.02
CA ALA A 9 27.68 -7.72 -17.58
C ALA A 9 26.44 -8.52 -17.19
N PHE A 10 25.62 -7.95 -16.31
CA PHE A 10 24.26 -8.39 -16.14
C PHE A 10 23.59 -8.22 -17.50
N GLN A 11 23.53 -9.31 -18.25
CA GLN A 11 22.75 -9.38 -19.47
C GLN A 11 21.29 -9.48 -19.00
N PRO A 12 20.45 -8.45 -19.21
CA PRO A 12 19.04 -8.61 -18.97
C PRO A 12 18.60 -9.79 -19.82
N SER A 13 18.16 -10.86 -19.16
CA SER A 13 17.61 -12.00 -19.87
C SER A 13 16.47 -11.47 -20.72
N ASN A 14 16.52 -11.73 -22.03
CA ASN A 14 15.43 -11.44 -22.99
C ASN A 14 14.23 -12.35 -22.69
N LEU A 15 13.77 -12.37 -21.45
CA LEU A 15 12.56 -13.05 -21.07
C LEU A 15 11.41 -12.24 -21.66
N PRO A 16 10.52 -12.86 -22.45
CA PRO A 16 9.28 -12.21 -22.85
C PRO A 16 8.62 -11.60 -21.63
N THR A 17 8.21 -10.34 -21.75
CA THR A 17 7.63 -9.49 -20.70
C THR A 17 6.27 -10.04 -20.31
N PHE A 18 6.24 -11.18 -19.61
CA PHE A 18 5.02 -11.80 -19.16
C PHE A 18 4.53 -11.07 -17.91
N HIS A 19 3.91 -9.90 -18.12
CA HIS A 19 3.12 -9.20 -17.11
C HIS A 19 2.00 -10.09 -16.53
N ALA A 20 1.64 -11.18 -17.23
CA ALA A 20 0.63 -12.13 -16.82
C ALA A 20 0.96 -12.87 -15.52
N LEU A 21 2.22 -13.26 -15.29
CA LEU A 21 2.59 -14.04 -14.10
C LEU A 21 2.53 -13.23 -12.79
N PRO A 22 3.16 -12.05 -12.65
CA PRO A 22 3.02 -11.24 -11.45
C PRO A 22 1.55 -10.86 -11.20
N PHE A 23 0.81 -10.55 -12.25
CA PHE A 23 -0.63 -10.28 -12.15
C PHE A 23 -1.41 -11.50 -11.65
N ALA A 24 -1.15 -12.70 -12.18
CA ALA A 24 -1.81 -13.93 -11.76
C ALA A 24 -1.48 -14.29 -10.30
N LEU A 25 -0.24 -14.08 -9.86
CA LEU A 25 0.16 -14.27 -8.47
C LEU A 25 -0.54 -13.28 -7.53
N GLY A 26 -0.61 -12.01 -7.91
CA GLY A 26 -1.38 -11.00 -7.19
C GLY A 26 -2.85 -11.39 -7.09
N LEU A 27 -3.48 -11.76 -8.20
CA LEU A 27 -4.89 -12.17 -8.24
C LEU A 27 -5.15 -13.43 -7.41
N PHE A 28 -4.23 -14.40 -7.43
CA PHE A 28 -4.29 -15.60 -6.61
C PHE A 28 -4.26 -15.27 -5.11
N LEU A 29 -3.29 -14.46 -4.68
CA LEU A 29 -3.20 -14.01 -3.28
C LEU A 29 -4.41 -13.18 -2.87
N PHE A 30 -4.86 -12.27 -3.74
CA PHE A 30 -6.08 -11.50 -3.50
C PHE A 30 -7.29 -12.41 -3.28
N SER A 31 -7.45 -13.45 -4.10
CA SER A 31 -8.52 -14.45 -3.95
C SER A 31 -8.45 -15.17 -2.60
N ILE A 32 -7.25 -15.52 -2.14
CA ILE A 32 -7.05 -16.11 -0.80
C ILE A 32 -7.43 -15.10 0.30
N TYR A 33 -7.03 -13.84 0.16
CA TYR A 33 -7.37 -12.80 1.12
C TYR A 33 -8.87 -12.56 1.20
N LEU A 34 -9.58 -12.61 0.07
CA LEU A 34 -11.05 -12.56 0.03
C LEU A 34 -11.70 -13.69 0.83
N LEU A 35 -11.18 -14.92 0.74
CA LEU A 35 -11.70 -16.05 1.53
C LEU A 35 -11.55 -15.86 3.04
N THR A 36 -10.62 -15.02 3.47
CA THR A 36 -10.36 -14.71 4.88
C THR A 36 -10.79 -13.31 5.30
N PHE A 37 -11.52 -12.60 4.44
CA PHE A 37 -11.98 -11.24 4.66
C PHE A 37 -12.98 -11.19 5.83
N SER A 38 -12.77 -10.25 6.77
CA SER A 38 -13.60 -10.17 7.98
C SER A 38 -14.81 -9.25 7.87
N GLY A 39 -14.80 -8.30 6.91
CA GLY A 39 -15.87 -7.31 6.73
C GLY A 39 -16.11 -6.37 7.92
N LYS A 40 -15.20 -6.32 8.90
CA LYS A 40 -15.36 -5.53 10.13
C LYS A 40 -14.07 -4.81 10.53
N PHE A 41 -14.23 -3.71 11.25
CA PHE A 41 -13.11 -3.03 11.91
C PHE A 41 -12.67 -3.82 13.15
N HIS A 42 -11.36 -3.89 13.38
CA HIS A 42 -10.80 -4.61 14.53
C HIS A 42 -10.45 -3.69 15.70
N VAL A 43 -10.09 -2.45 15.40
CA VAL A 43 -9.71 -1.44 16.39
C VAL A 43 -10.32 -0.09 16.04
N MET A 44 -10.52 0.77 17.05
CA MET A 44 -11.16 2.07 16.88
C MET A 44 -10.36 3.01 15.96
N ASP A 45 -9.03 2.88 15.94
CA ASP A 45 -8.18 3.63 15.01
C ASP A 45 -8.55 3.38 13.54
N GLU A 46 -8.91 2.13 13.18
CA GLU A 46 -9.36 1.79 11.82
C GLU A 46 -10.66 2.52 11.47
N LEU A 47 -11.60 2.53 12.41
CA LEU A 47 -12.88 3.21 12.22
C LEU A 47 -12.68 4.73 12.06
N ALA A 48 -11.75 5.33 12.79
CA ALA A 48 -11.46 6.76 12.69
C ALA A 48 -10.89 7.15 11.32
N VAL A 49 -9.87 6.44 10.83
CA VAL A 49 -9.32 6.73 9.49
C VAL A 49 -10.32 6.40 8.38
N PHE A 50 -11.11 5.34 8.54
CA PHE A 50 -12.21 5.04 7.62
C PHE A 50 -13.24 6.16 7.58
N THR A 51 -13.66 6.69 8.75
CA THR A 51 -14.66 7.76 8.84
C THR A 51 -14.16 9.03 8.14
N ALA A 52 -12.89 9.38 8.32
CA ALA A 52 -12.29 10.52 7.62
C ALA A 52 -12.31 10.33 6.10
N GLY A 53 -11.94 9.14 5.61
CA GLY A 53 -12.01 8.82 4.17
C GLY A 53 -13.44 8.79 3.63
N HIS A 54 -14.39 8.30 4.43
CA HIS A 54 -15.79 8.24 4.07
C HIS A 54 -16.41 9.63 3.94
N ASN A 55 -16.20 10.50 4.93
CA ASN A 55 -16.67 11.87 4.89
C ASN A 55 -16.00 12.66 3.76
N LEU A 56 -14.73 12.37 3.46
CA LEU A 56 -14.05 13.00 2.34
C LEU A 56 -14.72 12.61 1.02
N ALA A 57 -15.02 11.33 0.84
CA ALA A 57 -15.65 10.78 -0.36
C ALA A 57 -17.11 11.25 -0.57
N GLN A 58 -17.85 11.52 0.51
CA GLN A 58 -19.28 11.88 0.44
C GLN A 58 -19.53 13.38 0.54
N HIS A 59 -18.75 14.07 1.37
CA HIS A 59 -19.02 15.44 1.78
C HIS A 59 -17.86 16.41 1.48
N GLY A 60 -16.72 15.92 0.99
CA GLY A 60 -15.54 16.74 0.77
C GLY A 60 -14.89 17.26 2.08
N ARG A 61 -15.18 16.61 3.21
CA ARG A 61 -14.68 16.97 4.55
C ARG A 61 -14.03 15.78 5.23
N ALA A 62 -12.94 15.98 5.96
CA ALA A 62 -12.20 14.89 6.60
C ALA A 62 -12.50 14.75 8.11
N ASP A 63 -13.58 15.37 8.59
CA ASP A 63 -13.99 15.26 9.99
C ASP A 63 -14.44 13.84 10.32
N ILE A 64 -14.34 13.50 11.60
CA ILE A 64 -14.80 12.24 12.19
C ILE A 64 -15.83 12.51 13.28
N ASN A 65 -16.67 13.54 13.09
CA ASN A 65 -17.68 13.96 14.06
C ASN A 65 -18.61 12.84 14.56
N PRO A 66 -18.98 11.82 13.75
CA PRO A 66 -19.72 10.67 14.26
C PRO A 66 -19.03 9.92 15.43
N LEU A 67 -17.73 10.12 15.62
CA LEU A 67 -16.92 9.52 16.68
C LEU A 67 -16.68 10.46 17.87
N ILE A 68 -17.35 11.61 17.97
CA ILE A 68 -17.21 12.55 19.10
C ILE A 68 -17.38 11.85 20.44
N TRP A 69 -18.36 10.95 20.54
CA TRP A 69 -18.60 10.17 21.75
C TRP A 69 -17.32 9.48 22.26
N THR A 70 -16.44 8.99 21.38
CA THR A 70 -15.22 8.28 21.78
C THR A 70 -14.25 9.12 22.63
N ASN A 71 -14.27 10.46 22.52
CA ASN A 71 -13.43 11.35 23.32
C ASN A 71 -13.77 11.36 24.81
N HIS A 72 -14.96 10.90 25.18
CA HIS A 72 -15.41 10.89 26.58
C HIS A 72 -15.23 9.53 27.27
N TRP A 73 -14.98 8.46 26.52
CA TRP A 73 -15.01 7.08 27.04
C TRP A 73 -13.65 6.39 27.10
N THR A 74 -12.61 6.92 26.46
CA THR A 74 -11.26 6.34 26.48
C THR A 74 -10.22 7.39 26.85
N PRO A 75 -9.22 7.04 27.70
CA PRO A 75 -8.10 7.93 27.99
C PRO A 75 -7.22 8.22 26.76
N ASN A 76 -7.32 7.40 25.71
CA ASN A 76 -6.58 7.55 24.46
C ASN A 76 -7.55 7.60 23.27
N PRO A 77 -8.24 8.73 23.05
CA PRO A 77 -9.20 8.82 21.96
C PRO A 77 -8.54 8.76 20.57
N PRO A 78 -9.29 8.33 19.56
CA PRO A 78 -8.79 8.23 18.18
C PRO A 78 -8.76 9.59 17.46
N GLY A 79 -9.37 10.63 18.03
CA GLY A 79 -9.50 11.96 17.43
C GLY A 79 -8.90 13.10 18.26
N ILE A 80 -8.72 14.23 17.59
CA ILE A 80 -8.23 15.50 18.13
C ILE A 80 -9.16 16.61 17.61
N TRP A 81 -9.55 17.53 18.49
CA TRP A 81 -10.37 18.68 18.13
C TRP A 81 -9.59 19.71 17.32
N GLY A 82 -10.16 20.13 16.19
CA GLY A 82 -9.68 21.26 15.40
C GLY A 82 -10.12 22.60 15.97
N SER A 83 -9.56 23.70 15.44
CA SER A 83 -9.98 25.06 15.80
C SER A 83 -11.34 25.47 15.21
N ASP A 84 -11.94 24.61 14.41
CA ASP A 84 -13.22 24.77 13.72
C ASP A 84 -14.35 23.93 14.36
N ASP A 85 -14.15 23.48 15.60
CA ASP A 85 -15.06 22.64 16.38
C ASP A 85 -15.42 21.29 15.72
N ASN A 86 -14.60 20.83 14.76
CA ASN A 86 -14.71 19.49 14.19
C ASN A 86 -13.68 18.56 14.81
N LEU A 87 -14.05 17.28 14.93
CA LEU A 87 -13.14 16.24 15.37
C LEU A 87 -12.40 15.66 14.17
N TYR A 88 -11.08 15.51 14.26
CA TYR A 88 -10.24 14.91 13.22
C TYR A 88 -9.48 13.70 13.75
N THR A 89 -9.13 12.76 12.88
CA THR A 89 -8.27 11.63 13.30
C THR A 89 -6.88 12.13 13.68
N LYS A 90 -6.29 11.54 14.73
CA LYS A 90 -4.87 11.79 15.08
C LYS A 90 -3.88 11.11 14.14
N LYS A 91 -4.35 10.18 13.30
CA LYS A 91 -3.53 9.40 12.39
C LYS A 91 -3.15 10.24 11.16
N PRO A 92 -2.03 9.92 10.50
CA PRO A 92 -1.67 10.55 9.23
C PRO A 92 -2.79 10.37 8.20
N PRO A 93 -3.03 11.38 7.35
CA PRO A 93 -4.20 11.41 6.49
C PRO A 93 -4.11 10.46 5.28
N GLY A 94 -2.92 9.95 4.95
CA GLY A 94 -2.66 9.22 3.71
C GLY A 94 -3.58 8.03 3.47
N ILE A 95 -3.86 7.21 4.49
CA ILE A 95 -4.75 6.04 4.33
C ILE A 95 -6.19 6.47 4.02
N SER A 96 -6.68 7.53 4.68
CA SER A 96 -8.01 8.07 4.49
C SER A 96 -8.19 8.61 3.07
N PHE A 97 -7.21 9.38 2.58
CA PHE A 97 -7.22 9.92 1.21
C PHE A 97 -7.11 8.83 0.15
N LEU A 98 -6.19 7.88 0.31
CA LEU A 98 -5.98 6.83 -0.69
C LEU A 98 -7.12 5.83 -0.75
N THR A 99 -7.88 5.67 0.35
CA THR A 99 -9.06 4.79 0.38
C THR A 99 -10.33 5.50 -0.11
N ALA A 100 -10.41 6.83 -0.03
CA ALA A 100 -11.61 7.60 -0.40
C ALA A 100 -12.18 7.28 -1.80
N PRO A 101 -11.37 7.09 -2.88
CA PRO A 101 -11.91 6.70 -4.19
C PRO A 101 -12.66 5.36 -4.15
N LEU A 102 -12.15 4.40 -3.37
CA LEU A 102 -12.76 3.08 -3.23
C LEU A 102 -14.06 3.18 -2.42
N LEU A 103 -14.10 4.03 -1.39
CA LEU A 103 -15.32 4.32 -0.63
C LEU A 103 -16.39 4.99 -1.50
N TRP A 104 -15.98 5.94 -2.35
CA TRP A 104 -16.87 6.59 -3.31
C TRP A 104 -17.49 5.56 -4.27
N LEU A 105 -16.70 4.61 -4.80
CA LEU A 105 -17.23 3.53 -5.63
C LEU A 105 -18.26 2.67 -4.90
N GLY A 106 -18.01 2.37 -3.62
CA GLY A 106 -18.94 1.63 -2.78
C GLY A 106 -20.25 2.36 -2.47
N HIS A 107 -20.30 3.69 -2.67
CA HIS A 107 -21.52 4.49 -2.60
C HIS A 107 -22.19 4.69 -3.96
N ALA A 108 -21.39 4.83 -5.01
CA ALA A 108 -21.88 5.16 -6.35
C ALA A 108 -22.49 3.97 -7.09
N LEU A 109 -22.07 2.74 -6.78
CA LEU A 109 -22.51 1.54 -7.50
C LEU A 109 -23.58 0.77 -6.74
N PRO A 110 -24.72 0.42 -7.38
CA PRO A 110 -25.78 -0.35 -6.73
C PRO A 110 -25.29 -1.76 -6.38
N GLY A 111 -25.68 -2.25 -5.20
CA GLY A 111 -25.28 -3.57 -4.69
C GLY A 111 -23.90 -3.61 -4.02
N LEU A 112 -23.13 -2.52 -4.05
CA LEU A 112 -21.91 -2.39 -3.27
C LEU A 112 -22.17 -1.71 -1.92
N ASN A 113 -21.27 -1.96 -0.97
CA ASN A 113 -21.29 -1.35 0.35
C ASN A 113 -19.94 -0.69 0.61
N ALA A 114 -19.94 0.63 0.86
CA ALA A 114 -18.72 1.41 1.08
C ALA A 114 -17.82 0.88 2.19
N VAL A 115 -18.38 0.30 3.27
CA VAL A 115 -17.57 -0.31 4.34
C VAL A 115 -16.81 -1.52 3.82
N HIS A 116 -17.52 -2.46 3.17
CA HIS A 116 -16.90 -3.68 2.67
C HIS A 116 -15.87 -3.35 1.58
N VAL A 117 -16.23 -2.49 0.64
CA VAL A 117 -15.36 -2.08 -0.47
C VAL A 117 -14.13 -1.34 0.04
N GLY A 118 -14.27 -0.44 1.02
CA GLY A 118 -13.13 0.22 1.67
C GLY A 118 -12.21 -0.71 2.44
N LEU A 119 -12.77 -1.71 3.14
CA LEU A 119 -11.97 -2.70 3.87
C LEU A 119 -11.18 -3.63 2.94
N LEU A 120 -11.55 -3.74 1.66
CA LEU A 120 -10.78 -4.49 0.67
C LEU A 120 -9.46 -3.79 0.26
N THR A 121 -9.27 -2.51 0.61
CA THR A 121 -8.05 -1.76 0.28
C THR A 121 -6.79 -2.55 0.63
N ASN A 122 -6.70 -3.08 1.85
CA ASN A 122 -5.48 -3.75 2.28
C ASN A 122 -5.30 -5.14 1.68
N ALA A 123 -6.37 -5.86 1.37
CA ALA A 123 -6.27 -7.10 0.62
C ALA A 123 -5.72 -6.84 -0.80
N LEU A 124 -6.23 -5.80 -1.47
CA LEU A 124 -5.78 -5.40 -2.80
C LEU A 124 -4.32 -4.92 -2.76
N VAL A 125 -3.99 -4.05 -1.82
CA VAL A 125 -2.65 -3.46 -1.66
C VAL A 125 -1.62 -4.54 -1.35
N THR A 126 -1.89 -5.47 -0.44
CA THR A 126 -0.96 -6.57 -0.13
C THR A 126 -0.71 -7.46 -1.34
N ALA A 127 -1.75 -7.74 -2.14
CA ALA A 127 -1.61 -8.49 -3.39
C ALA A 127 -0.81 -7.72 -4.47
N LEU A 128 -0.98 -6.41 -4.56
CA LEU A 128 -0.17 -5.55 -5.43
C LEU A 128 1.29 -5.52 -4.98
N THR A 129 1.55 -5.47 -3.67
CA THR A 129 2.91 -5.54 -3.11
C THR A 129 3.59 -6.85 -3.51
N ALA A 130 2.88 -7.98 -3.41
CA ALA A 130 3.37 -9.28 -3.88
C ALA A 130 3.70 -9.28 -5.38
N SER A 131 2.85 -8.67 -6.21
CA SER A 131 3.06 -8.55 -7.66
C SER A 131 4.29 -7.71 -7.99
N LEU A 132 4.46 -6.58 -7.30
CA LEU A 132 5.61 -5.71 -7.46
C LEU A 132 6.91 -6.36 -6.96
N LEU A 133 6.84 -7.10 -5.84
CA LEU A 133 7.97 -7.86 -5.32
C LEU A 133 8.44 -8.91 -6.33
N PHE A 134 7.52 -9.61 -7.01
CA PHE A 134 7.87 -10.52 -8.09
C PHE A 134 8.65 -9.81 -9.20
N ILE A 135 8.12 -8.68 -9.69
CA ILE A 135 8.74 -7.89 -10.76
C ILE A 135 10.15 -7.46 -10.36
N TRP A 136 10.31 -6.96 -9.14
CA TRP A 136 11.60 -6.50 -8.67
C TRP A 136 12.61 -7.66 -8.51
N LEU A 137 12.19 -8.81 -8.00
CA LEU A 137 13.06 -10.00 -7.94
C LEU A 137 13.52 -10.45 -9.32
N THR A 138 12.64 -10.39 -10.33
CA THR A 138 13.04 -10.69 -11.71
C THR A 138 13.99 -9.64 -12.29
N ASP A 139 13.78 -8.35 -11.98
CA ASP A 139 14.69 -7.26 -12.38
C ASP A 139 16.09 -7.43 -11.74
N LEU A 140 16.16 -8.01 -10.53
CA LEU A 140 17.41 -8.34 -9.84
C LEU A 140 18.11 -9.61 -10.39
N GLY A 141 17.49 -10.31 -11.34
CA GLY A 141 18.07 -11.51 -11.96
C GLY A 141 17.76 -12.83 -11.25
N PHE A 142 16.84 -12.85 -10.27
CA PHE A 142 16.40 -14.10 -9.68
C PHE A 142 15.57 -14.93 -10.67
N THR A 143 15.63 -16.26 -10.53
CA THR A 143 14.81 -17.16 -11.34
C THR A 143 13.32 -16.99 -11.02
N GLN A 144 12.45 -17.28 -11.99
CA GLN A 144 11.00 -17.21 -11.79
C GLN A 144 10.52 -18.11 -10.64
N SER A 145 11.12 -19.29 -10.47
CA SER A 145 10.79 -20.20 -9.36
C SER A 145 11.14 -19.61 -8.00
N THR A 146 12.33 -19.01 -7.86
CA THR A 146 12.73 -18.32 -6.64
C THR A 146 11.79 -17.15 -6.34
N ALA A 147 11.52 -16.29 -7.35
CA ALA A 147 10.62 -15.16 -7.18
C ALA A 147 9.20 -15.60 -6.79
N THR A 148 8.68 -16.66 -7.41
CA THR A 148 7.36 -17.23 -7.08
C THR A 148 7.32 -17.72 -5.64
N LEU A 149 8.32 -18.51 -5.21
CA LEU A 149 8.39 -19.03 -3.85
C LEU A 149 8.50 -17.91 -2.81
N THR A 150 9.31 -16.89 -3.08
CA THR A 150 9.44 -15.72 -2.20
C THR A 150 8.14 -14.95 -2.07
N VAL A 151 7.42 -14.72 -3.17
CA VAL A 151 6.18 -13.96 -3.19
C VAL A 151 5.04 -14.73 -2.50
N LEU A 152 4.94 -16.03 -2.73
CA LEU A 152 4.01 -16.89 -2.00
C LEU A 152 4.37 -16.97 -0.51
N GLY A 153 5.66 -17.08 -0.19
CA GLY A 153 6.16 -17.06 1.19
C GLY A 153 5.83 -15.75 1.90
N TYR A 154 6.01 -14.60 1.24
CA TYR A 154 5.58 -13.30 1.74
C TYR A 154 4.06 -13.28 1.99
N GLY A 155 3.27 -13.62 0.97
CA GLY A 155 1.82 -13.45 1.01
C GLY A 155 1.09 -14.41 1.94
N LEU A 156 1.60 -15.64 2.12
CA LEU A 156 0.94 -16.71 2.87
C LEU A 156 1.68 -17.10 4.15
N GLY A 157 2.98 -16.81 4.24
CA GLY A 157 3.85 -17.22 5.34
C GLY A 157 4.26 -16.10 6.30
N THR A 158 3.77 -14.87 6.10
CA THR A 158 4.15 -13.72 6.96
C THR A 158 2.95 -12.96 7.51
N ILE A 159 3.22 -11.95 8.32
CA ILE A 159 2.22 -11.01 8.85
C ILE A 159 1.47 -10.24 7.74
N ALA A 160 1.96 -10.25 6.49
CA ALA A 160 1.27 -9.65 5.35
C ALA A 160 -0.17 -10.16 5.22
N TRP A 161 -0.42 -11.45 5.48
CA TRP A 161 -1.79 -12.01 5.48
C TRP A 161 -2.64 -11.42 6.61
N VAL A 162 -2.08 -11.25 7.80
CA VAL A 162 -2.81 -10.60 8.90
C VAL A 162 -3.17 -9.16 8.52
N TYR A 163 -2.22 -8.42 7.95
CA TYR A 163 -2.41 -7.02 7.54
C TYR A 163 -3.31 -6.86 6.31
N ALA A 164 -3.45 -7.89 5.47
CA ALA A 164 -4.43 -7.89 4.38
C ALA A 164 -5.89 -7.83 4.90
N ARG A 165 -6.13 -8.20 6.16
CA ARG A 165 -7.46 -8.22 6.80
C ARG A 165 -7.70 -7.02 7.73
N MET A 166 -6.67 -6.27 8.08
CA MET A 166 -6.75 -5.11 8.98
C MET A 166 -6.66 -3.83 8.17
N PHE A 167 -7.38 -2.78 8.56
CA PHE A 167 -7.40 -1.51 7.82
C PHE A 167 -6.31 -0.54 8.31
N TRP A 168 -5.04 -0.91 8.10
CA TRP A 168 -3.87 -0.18 8.59
C TRP A 168 -3.04 0.44 7.49
N GLU A 169 -2.39 1.56 7.80
CA GLU A 169 -1.53 2.32 6.89
C GLU A 169 -0.28 1.53 6.48
N SER A 170 0.15 0.58 7.29
CA SER A 170 1.37 -0.23 7.09
C SER A 170 1.38 -0.99 5.77
N SER A 171 0.23 -1.48 5.30
CA SER A 171 0.14 -2.21 4.02
C SER A 171 0.38 -1.29 2.83
N LEU A 172 -0.22 -0.10 2.85
CA LEU A 172 0.02 0.95 1.84
C LEU A 172 1.47 1.42 1.89
N LEU A 173 2.01 1.63 3.10
CA LEU A 173 3.40 2.04 3.27
C LEU A 173 4.35 1.01 2.67
N ALA A 174 4.11 -0.28 2.91
CA ALA A 174 4.92 -1.35 2.31
C ALA A 174 4.91 -1.30 0.78
N LEU A 175 3.74 -1.11 0.16
CA LEU A 175 3.61 -1.00 -1.30
C LEU A 175 4.39 0.21 -1.85
N PHE A 176 4.12 1.40 -1.32
CA PHE A 176 4.72 2.63 -1.85
C PHE A 176 6.22 2.72 -1.55
N PHE A 177 6.66 2.24 -0.41
CA PHE A 177 8.08 2.17 -0.09
C PHE A 177 8.80 1.19 -1.03
N LEU A 178 8.23 0.00 -1.26
CA LEU A 178 8.76 -0.96 -2.23
C LEU A 178 8.82 -0.35 -3.64
N ALA A 179 7.78 0.38 -4.05
CA ALA A 179 7.73 1.06 -5.34
C ALA A 179 8.78 2.17 -5.45
N ALA A 180 9.01 2.93 -4.38
CA ALA A 180 10.06 3.95 -4.33
C ALA A 180 11.45 3.31 -4.53
N VAL A 181 11.77 2.25 -3.78
CA VAL A 181 13.06 1.55 -3.90
C VAL A 181 13.22 0.91 -5.28
N TRP A 182 12.18 0.25 -5.79
CA TRP A 182 12.20 -0.35 -7.12
C TRP A 182 12.40 0.68 -8.23
N THR A 183 11.71 1.82 -8.18
CA THR A 183 11.88 2.88 -9.19
C THR A 183 13.24 3.56 -9.09
N ALA A 184 13.79 3.74 -7.89
CA ALA A 184 15.17 4.20 -7.70
C ALA A 184 16.20 3.22 -8.30
N TYR A 185 16.02 1.92 -8.07
CA TYR A 185 16.85 0.87 -8.67
C TYR A 185 16.79 0.93 -10.21
N ARG A 186 15.59 1.04 -10.78
CA ARG A 186 15.42 1.14 -12.23
C ARG A 186 16.07 2.40 -12.82
N ALA A 187 15.95 3.53 -12.13
CA ALA A 187 16.58 4.80 -12.54
C ALA A 187 18.11 4.66 -12.64
N THR A 188 18.71 3.96 -11.68
CA THR A 188 20.18 3.84 -11.57
C THR A 188 20.76 2.78 -12.50
N TYR A 189 20.09 1.63 -12.65
CA TYR A 189 20.72 0.44 -13.24
C TYR A 189 20.13 -0.04 -14.57
N LEU A 190 18.86 0.28 -14.87
CA LEU A 190 18.15 -0.34 -15.99
C LEU A 190 17.66 0.65 -17.05
N ALA A 191 17.31 1.88 -16.65
CA ALA A 191 16.54 2.78 -17.50
C ALA A 191 17.41 3.67 -18.40
N PRO A 192 17.07 3.83 -19.69
CA PRO A 192 17.68 4.83 -20.57
C PRO A 192 17.33 6.28 -20.16
N SER A 193 16.14 6.49 -19.58
CA SER A 193 15.63 7.80 -19.16
C SER A 193 15.47 7.83 -17.65
N GLN A 194 16.45 8.40 -16.96
CA GLN A 194 16.51 8.41 -15.49
C GLN A 194 15.46 9.33 -14.87
N SER A 195 15.13 10.45 -15.50
CA SER A 195 14.26 11.49 -14.94
C SER A 195 12.85 10.99 -14.61
N ARG A 196 12.23 10.18 -15.50
CA ARG A 196 10.89 9.63 -15.26
C ARG A 196 10.85 8.72 -14.02
N TRP A 197 11.86 7.87 -13.84
CA TRP A 197 11.94 6.95 -12.71
C TRP A 197 12.25 7.68 -11.40
N LEU A 198 13.07 8.73 -11.43
CA LEU A 198 13.33 9.58 -10.27
C LEU A 198 12.08 10.37 -9.86
N LEU A 199 11.28 10.87 -10.81
CA LEU A 199 10.01 11.52 -10.51
C LEU A 199 9.01 10.55 -9.86
N LEU A 200 8.92 9.31 -10.37
CA LEU A 200 8.09 8.27 -9.75
C LEU A 200 8.58 7.89 -8.36
N CYS A 201 9.89 7.78 -8.16
CA CYS A 201 10.49 7.54 -6.85
C CYS A 201 10.11 8.66 -5.86
N GLY A 202 10.33 9.93 -6.25
CA GLY A 202 9.95 11.08 -5.43
C GLY A 202 8.46 11.11 -5.09
N LEU A 203 7.59 10.76 -6.05
CA LEU A 203 6.15 10.65 -5.82
C LEU A 203 5.82 9.57 -4.77
N PHE A 204 6.38 8.36 -4.89
CA PHE A 204 6.11 7.28 -3.96
C PHE A 204 6.67 7.54 -2.56
N VAL A 205 7.82 8.21 -2.46
CA VAL A 205 8.36 8.71 -1.19
C VAL A 205 7.41 9.74 -0.58
N ALA A 206 6.96 10.72 -1.36
CA ALA A 206 6.03 11.75 -0.88
C ALA A 206 4.72 11.13 -0.36
N ILE A 207 4.16 10.15 -1.07
CA ILE A 207 2.96 9.41 -0.62
C ILE A 207 3.25 8.67 0.68
N SER A 208 4.40 8.01 0.80
CA SER A 208 4.80 7.28 2.02
C SER A 208 4.87 8.18 3.26
N LEU A 209 5.33 9.42 3.11
CA LEU A 209 5.34 10.42 4.20
C LEU A 209 3.94 10.80 4.68
N THR A 210 2.93 10.77 3.81
CA THR A 210 1.54 11.02 4.21
C THR A 210 0.92 9.86 5.00
N LEU A 211 1.49 8.66 4.90
CA LEU A 211 1.03 7.47 5.60
C LEU A 211 1.67 7.36 6.98
N ARG A 212 2.96 7.65 7.08
CA ARG A 212 3.73 7.62 8.33
C ARG A 212 4.87 8.62 8.27
N PHE A 213 4.93 9.52 9.26
CA PHE A 213 6.00 10.51 9.34
C PHE A 213 7.37 9.86 9.63
N GLU A 214 7.37 8.70 10.28
CA GLU A 214 8.57 7.92 10.58
C GLU A 214 9.28 7.45 9.30
N ALA A 215 8.58 7.38 8.17
CA ALA A 215 9.18 7.06 6.87
C ALA A 215 10.25 8.11 6.47
N ALA A 216 10.21 9.32 7.02
CA ALA A 216 11.23 10.34 6.81
C ALA A 216 12.61 9.90 7.32
N MET A 217 12.67 9.09 8.38
CA MET A 217 13.95 8.59 8.93
C MET A 217 14.69 7.69 7.96
N ALA A 218 13.99 7.03 7.04
CA ALA A 218 14.61 6.19 6.02
C ALA A 218 15.24 6.99 4.86
N LEU A 219 15.06 8.32 4.83
CA LEU A 219 15.57 9.22 3.81
C LEU A 219 16.86 9.96 4.23
N VAL A 220 17.25 9.86 5.50
CA VAL A 220 18.45 10.49 6.08
C VAL A 220 19.56 9.46 6.19
#